data_AF-A0A366ZEB6-F1
#
_entry.id   AF-A0A366ZEB6-F1
#
_cell.length_a   1.000
_cell.length_b   1.000
_cell.length_c   1.000
_cell.angle_alpha   90.00
_cell.angle_beta   90.00
_cell.angle_gamma   90.00
#
_symmetry.space_group_name_H-M   'P 1'
#
loop_
_entity.id
_entity.type
_entity.pdbx_description
1 polymer ?
#
loop_
_entity_poly.entity_id
_entity_poly.type
_entity_poly.pdbx_seq_one_letter_code
_entity_poly.pdbx_strand_id
1 'polypeptide(L)'
;MGSICAVRLPMEREPCPVPPGPVPRPARGPLVIAVTCRNGEHFTIDPAEIERVEAVPDTVVHMVGGRTFVLAASLDELLRDIRDARAEQLVAQKRLAGGTAEFADSASTVRAAAHLRVERRARHRDGDSPGSPADRRPPDA
;
A
#
# COMPACT_ATOMS: atom_id res chain seq x y z
N MET A 1 23.12 10.05 -25.04
CA MET A 1 21.73 10.06 -24.54
C MET A 1 21.20 8.63 -24.58
N GLY A 2 21.19 7.95 -23.43
CA GLY A 2 20.88 6.52 -23.34
C GLY A 2 19.38 6.25 -23.24
N SER A 3 18.88 5.44 -24.17
CA SER A 3 17.56 4.81 -24.17
C SER A 3 17.48 3.78 -23.04
N ILE A 4 16.51 3.91 -22.13
CA ILE A 4 16.25 2.95 -21.04
C ILE A 4 14.80 2.50 -21.14
N CYS A 5 14.51 1.71 -22.16
CA CYS A 5 13.31 0.89 -22.28
C CYS A 5 13.84 -0.54 -22.40
N ALA A 6 13.80 -1.30 -21.29
CA ALA A 6 14.23 -2.70 -21.14
C ALA A 6 15.44 -3.13 -22.02
N VAL A 7 16.67 -3.06 -21.50
CA VAL A 7 17.84 -3.55 -22.24
C VAL A 7 17.87 -5.07 -22.28
N ARG A 8 17.38 -5.65 -23.38
CA ARG A 8 18.08 -6.67 -24.19
C ARG A 8 17.44 -6.80 -25.59
N LEU A 9 18.13 -6.36 -26.64
CA LEU A 9 17.82 -6.64 -28.07
C LEU A 9 18.59 -7.89 -28.54
N PRO A 10 18.19 -8.64 -29.62
CA PRO A 10 17.50 -8.12 -30.82
C PRO A 10 16.40 -8.99 -31.49
N MET A 11 15.73 -8.35 -32.48
CA MET A 11 14.96 -8.84 -33.65
C MET A 11 13.45 -9.20 -33.55
N GLU A 12 12.66 -8.24 -34.05
CA GLU A 12 11.51 -8.30 -34.98
C GLU A 12 10.22 -9.08 -34.64
N ARG A 13 9.17 -8.31 -34.32
CA ARG A 13 7.98 -8.10 -35.19
C ARG A 13 7.03 -7.11 -34.50
N GLU A 14 6.65 -6.03 -35.19
CA GLU A 14 5.59 -5.11 -34.74
C GLU A 14 4.27 -5.87 -34.46
N PRO A 15 3.68 -5.75 -33.26
CA PRO A 15 2.26 -6.02 -33.07
C PRO A 15 1.47 -4.72 -33.27
N CYS A 16 0.37 -4.82 -34.02
CA CYS A 16 -0.58 -3.72 -34.27
C CYS A 16 -1.01 -3.01 -32.97
N PRO A 17 -1.31 -1.69 -33.02
CA PRO A 17 -1.84 -0.96 -31.87
C PRO A 17 -3.23 -1.50 -31.53
N VAL A 18 -3.32 -2.24 -30.42
CA VAL A 18 -4.59 -2.74 -29.88
C VAL A 18 -5.27 -1.56 -29.16
N PRO A 19 -6.53 -1.23 -29.46
CA PRO A 19 -7.25 -0.19 -28.72
C PRO A 19 -7.31 -0.55 -27.23
N PRO A 20 -7.38 0.42 -26.29
CA PRO A 20 -7.47 0.15 -24.86
C PRO A 20 -8.79 -0.57 -24.59
N GLY A 21 -8.73 -1.90 -24.60
CA GLY A 21 -9.82 -2.76 -24.18
C GLY A 21 -10.03 -2.63 -22.66
N PRO A 22 -11.19 -3.06 -22.16
CA PRO A 22 -11.41 -3.10 -20.72
C PRO A 22 -10.30 -3.95 -20.08
N VAL A 23 -9.63 -3.38 -19.08
CA VAL A 23 -8.60 -4.06 -18.30
C VAL A 23 -9.12 -5.46 -17.92
N PRO A 24 -8.41 -6.54 -18.29
CA PRO A 24 -8.85 -7.88 -17.98
C PRO A 24 -8.96 -8.01 -16.46
N ARG A 25 -10.18 -8.24 -15.96
CA ARG A 25 -10.35 -8.60 -14.56
C ARG A 25 -9.61 -9.92 -14.33
N PRO A 26 -8.70 -10.00 -13.35
CA PRO A 26 -7.90 -11.19 -13.15
C PRO A 26 -8.84 -12.38 -12.85
N ALA A 27 -8.81 -13.36 -13.76
CA ALA A 27 -9.45 -14.64 -13.56
C ALA A 27 -8.59 -15.48 -12.61
N ARG A 28 -9.25 -16.21 -11.71
CA ARG A 28 -8.69 -17.14 -10.70
C ARG A 28 -7.32 -17.72 -11.08
N GLY A 29 -6.28 -17.08 -10.57
CA GLY A 29 -4.84 -17.34 -10.75
C GLY A 29 -4.08 -16.34 -9.86
N PRO A 30 -2.77 -16.50 -9.64
CA PRO A 30 -1.99 -15.68 -8.68
C PRO A 30 -2.31 -14.20 -8.85
N LEU A 31 -2.47 -13.51 -7.72
CA LEU A 31 -2.96 -12.13 -7.66
C LEU A 31 -1.89 -11.16 -8.14
N VAL A 32 -1.81 -11.10 -9.45
CA VAL A 32 -0.96 -10.23 -10.24
C VAL A 32 -1.63 -8.88 -10.44
N ILE A 33 -0.81 -7.84 -10.48
CA ILE A 33 -1.26 -6.48 -10.81
C ILE A 33 -0.96 -6.19 -12.28
N ALA A 34 -1.94 -5.61 -12.97
CA ALA A 34 -1.77 -5.12 -14.33
C ALA A 34 -1.20 -3.71 -14.28
N VAL A 35 -0.02 -3.52 -14.87
CA VAL A 35 0.68 -2.24 -14.92
C VAL A 35 0.88 -1.80 -16.36
N THR A 36 0.85 -0.49 -16.59
CA THR A 36 1.12 0.09 -17.90
C THR A 36 2.48 0.75 -17.86
N CYS A 37 3.39 0.30 -18.73
CA CYS A 37 4.71 0.88 -18.89
C CYS A 37 4.61 2.22 -19.64
N ARG A 38 5.61 3.08 -19.45
CA ARG A 38 5.66 4.40 -20.11
C ARG A 38 5.72 4.31 -21.64
N ASN A 39 6.14 3.16 -22.18
CA ASN A 39 6.11 2.85 -23.60
C ASN A 39 4.71 2.48 -24.14
N GLY A 40 3.68 2.43 -23.27
CA GLY A 40 2.32 2.05 -23.62
C GLY A 40 2.06 0.53 -23.61
N GLU A 41 3.06 -0.28 -23.31
CA GLU A 41 2.87 -1.72 -23.17
C GLU A 41 2.23 -2.08 -21.82
N HIS A 42 1.33 -3.05 -21.85
CA HIS A 42 0.68 -3.60 -20.66
C HIS A 42 1.41 -4.85 -20.19
N PHE A 43 1.78 -4.86 -18.92
CA PHE A 43 2.43 -5.99 -18.29
C PHE A 43 1.67 -6.41 -17.04
N THR A 44 1.78 -7.69 -16.73
CA THR A 44 1.22 -8.27 -15.52
C THR A 44 2.40 -8.69 -14.64
N ILE A 45 2.48 -8.14 -13.44
CA ILE A 45 3.58 -8.40 -12.49
C ILE A 45 3.05 -8.97 -11.18
N ASP A 46 3.83 -9.86 -10.56
CA ASP A 46 3.54 -10.32 -9.20
C ASP A 46 4.12 -9.30 -8.19
N PRO A 47 3.28 -8.71 -7.32
CA PRO A 47 3.74 -7.78 -6.29
C PRO A 47 4.65 -8.43 -5.22
N ALA A 48 4.73 -9.76 -5.14
CA ALA A 48 5.65 -10.48 -4.26
C ALA A 48 7.06 -10.59 -4.86
N GLU A 49 7.22 -10.45 -6.17
CA GLU A 49 8.51 -10.49 -6.86
C GLU A 49 9.17 -9.11 -6.98
N ILE A 50 8.54 -8.06 -6.45
CA ILE A 50 9.12 -6.71 -6.41
C ILE A 50 10.24 -6.68 -5.38
N GLU A 51 11.45 -6.37 -5.85
CA GLU A 51 12.62 -6.17 -5.02
C GLU A 51 12.71 -4.71 -4.55
N ARG A 52 12.51 -3.77 -5.47
CA ARG A 52 12.73 -2.34 -5.21
C ARG A 52 11.87 -1.48 -6.13
N VAL A 53 11.44 -0.32 -5.63
CA VAL A 53 10.76 0.70 -6.43
C VAL A 53 11.48 2.04 -6.26
N GLU A 54 11.75 2.72 -7.36
CA GLU A 54 12.28 4.09 -7.42
C GLU A 54 11.22 5.02 -8.06
N ALA A 55 11.20 6.29 -7.67
CA ALA A 55 10.16 7.24 -8.10
C ALA A 55 10.70 8.56 -8.66
N VAL A 56 11.95 8.59 -9.17
CA VAL A 56 12.58 9.83 -9.66
C VAL A 56 13.33 9.56 -10.98
N PRO A 57 12.95 10.17 -12.12
CA PRO A 57 11.75 10.99 -12.39
C PRO A 57 10.49 10.17 -12.72
N ASP A 58 10.64 8.88 -13.03
CA ASP A 58 9.54 7.95 -13.33
C ASP A 58 9.48 6.86 -12.25
N THR A 59 8.34 6.18 -12.15
CA THR A 59 8.19 5.00 -11.28
C THR A 59 8.89 3.80 -11.92
N VAL A 60 10.04 3.40 -11.39
CA VAL A 60 10.81 2.25 -11.86
C VAL A 60 10.68 1.10 -10.87
N VAL A 61 10.24 -0.06 -11.35
CA VAL A 61 10.08 -1.28 -10.55
C VAL A 61 11.16 -2.28 -10.92
N HIS A 62 11.95 -2.68 -9.93
CA HIS A 62 12.93 -3.75 -10.05
C HIS A 62 12.36 -5.04 -9.47
N MET A 63 12.38 -6.09 -10.28
CA MET A 63 11.96 -7.43 -9.88
C MET A 63 13.17 -8.24 -9.41
N VAL A 64 12.94 -9.18 -8.49
CA VAL A 64 13.96 -10.11 -7.97
C VAL A 64 14.70 -10.88 -9.08
N GLY A 65 14.05 -11.12 -10.23
CA GLY A 65 14.65 -11.75 -11.40
C GLY A 65 15.53 -10.84 -12.27
N GLY A 66 15.86 -9.63 -11.82
CA GLY A 66 16.63 -8.62 -12.56
C GLY A 66 15.85 -7.90 -13.66
N ARG A 67 14.55 -8.19 -13.81
CA ARG A 67 13.66 -7.49 -14.75
C ARG A 67 13.32 -6.12 -14.18
N THR A 68 13.38 -5.08 -15.02
CA THR A 68 13.07 -3.71 -14.61
C THR A 68 11.99 -3.12 -15.51
N PHE A 69 10.99 -2.48 -14.90
CA PHE A 69 9.87 -1.85 -15.60
C PHE A 69 9.82 -0.37 -15.29
N VAL A 70 9.55 0.45 -16.31
CA VAL A 70 9.32 1.89 -16.13
C VAL A 70 7.83 2.13 -16.36
N LEU A 71 7.12 2.46 -15.29
CA LEU A 71 5.67 2.60 -15.30
C LEU A 71 5.25 4.01 -15.71
N ALA A 72 4.09 4.11 -16.35
CA ALA A 72 3.39 5.37 -16.56
C ALA A 72 2.66 5.85 -15.29
N ALA A 73 2.29 4.90 -14.42
CA ALA A 73 1.61 5.16 -13.16
C ALA A 73 2.54 5.79 -12.12
N SER A 74 1.97 6.60 -11.23
CA SER A 74 2.67 7.15 -10.08
C SER A 74 3.01 6.08 -9.03
N LEU A 75 3.98 6.37 -8.16
CA LEU A 75 4.30 5.49 -7.03
C LEU A 75 3.07 5.23 -6.14
N ASP A 76 2.25 6.25 -5.89
CA ASP A 76 1.07 6.13 -5.03
C ASP A 76 0.00 5.21 -5.62
N GLU A 77 -0.20 5.25 -6.94
CA GLU A 77 -1.10 4.32 -7.64
C GLU A 77 -0.58 2.89 -7.55
N LEU A 78 0.71 2.68 -7.83
CA LEU A 78 1.34 1.37 -7.70
C LEU A 78 1.20 0.81 -6.28
N LEU A 79 1.41 1.63 -5.25
CA LEU A 79 1.26 1.21 -3.85
C LEU A 79 -0.18 0.81 -3.52
N ARG A 80 -1.18 1.49 -4.08
CA ARG A 80 -2.60 1.11 -3.93
C ARG A 80 -2.87 -0.23 -4.60
N ASP A 81 -2.43 -0.41 -5.84
CA ASP A 81 -2.60 -1.65 -6.58
C ASP A 81 -1.97 -2.85 -5.86
N ILE A 82 -0.74 -2.68 -5.34
CA ILE A 82 -0.06 -3.70 -4.52
C ILE A 82 -0.88 -4.03 -3.27
N ARG A 83 -1.39 -3.00 -2.59
CA ARG A 83 -2.13 -3.18 -1.34
C ARG A 83 -3.46 -3.90 -1.57
N ASP A 84 -4.15 -3.56 -2.64
CA ASP A 84 -5.44 -4.16 -3.01
C ASP A 84 -5.24 -5.61 -3.46
N ALA A 85 -4.24 -5.89 -4.30
CA ALA A 85 -3.90 -7.26 -4.68
C ALA A 85 -3.53 -8.14 -3.47
N ARG A 86 -2.77 -7.62 -2.49
CA ARG A 86 -2.45 -8.34 -1.25
C ARG A 86 -3.69 -8.57 -0.38
N ALA A 87 -4.58 -7.59 -0.28
CA ALA A 87 -5.82 -7.72 0.45
C ALA A 87 -6.72 -8.80 -0.17
N GLU A 88 -6.87 -8.78 -1.48
CA GLU A 88 -7.60 -9.81 -2.23
C GLU A 88 -6.98 -11.19 -2.02
N GLN A 89 -5.65 -11.29 -1.96
CA GLN A 89 -4.95 -12.58 -1.78
C GLN A 89 -5.20 -13.14 -0.41
N LEU A 90 -5.08 -12.31 0.62
CA LEU A 90 -5.39 -12.69 1.99
C LEU A 90 -6.85 -13.15 2.10
N VAL A 91 -7.77 -12.44 1.44
CA VAL A 91 -9.19 -12.80 1.39
C VAL A 91 -9.45 -14.10 0.62
N ALA A 92 -8.71 -14.38 -0.46
CA ALA A 92 -8.83 -15.65 -1.15
C ALA A 92 -8.31 -16.81 -0.28
N GLN A 93 -7.11 -16.66 0.29
CA GLN A 93 -6.45 -17.68 1.11
C GLN A 93 -7.29 -18.06 2.32
N LYS A 94 -7.77 -17.08 3.07
CA LYS A 94 -8.59 -17.33 4.26
C LYS A 94 -9.94 -17.97 3.91
N ARG A 95 -10.52 -17.69 2.73
CA ARG A 95 -11.76 -18.34 2.28
C ARG A 95 -11.52 -19.82 2.01
N LEU A 96 -10.37 -20.14 1.41
CA LEU A 96 -9.97 -21.50 1.10
C LEU A 96 -9.51 -22.28 2.35
N ALA A 97 -8.92 -21.61 3.33
CA ALA A 97 -8.31 -22.26 4.51
C ALA A 97 -9.31 -22.66 5.62
N GLY A 98 -10.48 -22.01 5.74
CA GLY A 98 -11.35 -22.27 6.90
C GLY A 98 -12.81 -21.81 6.80
N GLY A 99 -13.28 -21.43 5.61
CA GLY A 99 -14.65 -20.92 5.45
C GLY A 99 -14.86 -19.55 6.11
N THR A 100 -15.98 -18.90 5.80
CA THR A 100 -16.29 -17.50 6.14
C THR A 100 -16.22 -17.12 7.63
N ALA A 101 -16.11 -18.08 8.55
CA ALA A 101 -16.11 -17.86 10.00
C ALA A 101 -14.81 -17.22 10.52
N GLU A 102 -13.63 -17.62 10.07
CA GLU A 102 -12.36 -17.07 10.58
C GLU A 102 -12.10 -15.60 10.16
N PHE A 103 -12.73 -15.16 9.07
CA PHE A 103 -12.72 -13.75 8.68
C PHE A 103 -13.48 -12.87 9.66
N ALA A 104 -14.60 -13.36 10.17
CA ALA A 104 -15.39 -12.62 11.13
C ALA A 104 -14.57 -12.39 12.41
N ASP A 105 -13.81 -13.39 12.86
CA ASP A 105 -12.94 -13.30 14.03
C ASP A 105 -11.71 -12.42 13.81
N SER A 106 -11.07 -12.50 12.65
CA SER A 106 -9.93 -11.62 12.32
C SER A 106 -10.38 -10.17 12.14
N ALA A 107 -11.50 -9.94 11.43
CA ALA A 107 -12.07 -8.62 11.24
C ALA A 107 -12.69 -8.05 12.52
N SER A 108 -13.19 -8.88 13.43
CA SER A 108 -13.64 -8.46 14.76
C SER A 108 -12.46 -8.11 15.64
N THR A 109 -11.34 -8.82 15.54
CA THR A 109 -10.10 -8.49 16.27
C THR A 109 -9.46 -7.19 15.76
N VAL A 110 -9.37 -7.00 14.43
CA VAL A 110 -8.86 -5.74 13.85
C VAL A 110 -9.79 -4.58 14.18
N ARG A 111 -11.11 -4.78 14.13
CA ARG A 111 -12.08 -3.80 14.61
C ARG A 111 -11.87 -3.54 16.10
N ALA A 112 -11.77 -4.57 16.94
CA ALA A 112 -11.49 -4.49 18.37
C ALA A 112 -10.25 -3.64 18.68
N ALA A 113 -9.18 -3.85 17.92
CA ALA A 113 -7.94 -3.10 18.01
C ALA A 113 -8.07 -1.67 17.46
N ALA A 114 -8.90 -1.46 16.43
CA ALA A 114 -9.17 -0.15 15.84
C ALA A 114 -10.19 0.68 16.64
N HIS A 115 -10.94 0.09 17.58
CA HIS A 115 -11.72 0.84 18.56
C HIS A 115 -10.75 1.40 19.60
N LEU A 116 -10.19 2.57 19.31
CA LEU A 116 -9.49 3.35 20.31
C LEU A 116 -10.48 3.63 21.46
N ARG A 117 -10.25 3.03 22.63
CA ARG A 117 -11.08 3.23 23.81
C ARG A 117 -10.79 4.63 24.37
N VAL A 118 -11.58 5.62 23.94
CA VAL A 118 -11.46 7.00 24.43
C VAL A 118 -12.04 7.06 25.84
N GLU A 119 -11.17 6.91 26.84
CA GLU A 119 -11.53 7.26 28.21
C GLU A 119 -11.47 8.78 28.37
N ARG A 120 -12.63 9.40 28.59
CA ARG A 120 -12.71 10.81 28.97
C ARG A 120 -12.21 10.95 30.40
N ARG A 121 -10.89 11.06 30.58
CA ARG A 121 -10.30 11.38 31.88
C ARG A 121 -10.75 12.80 32.23
N ALA A 122 -11.80 12.91 33.04
CA ALA A 122 -12.20 14.17 33.62
C ALA A 122 -11.05 14.63 34.53
N ARG A 123 -10.13 15.44 34.00
CA ARG A 123 -9.33 16.28 34.88
C ARG A 123 -10.31 17.29 35.45
N HIS A 124 -10.73 17.03 36.68
CA HIS A 124 -11.40 18.02 37.51
C HIS A 124 -10.51 19.27 37.53
N ARG A 125 -10.94 20.33 36.84
CA ARG A 125 -10.17 21.58 36.78
C ARG A 125 -10.47 22.49 37.98
N ASP A 126 -11.44 22.13 38.82
CA ASP A 126 -11.95 23.04 39.86
C ASP A 126 -11.98 22.40 41.24
N GLY A 127 -10.84 22.25 41.91
CA GLY A 127 -10.86 22.01 43.35
C GLY A 127 -9.52 21.59 43.92
N ASP A 128 -8.93 22.50 44.70
CA ASP A 128 -7.71 22.32 45.50
C ASP A 128 -6.40 22.25 44.70
N SER A 129 -6.08 23.35 44.03
CA SER A 129 -4.67 23.74 43.92
C SER A 129 -4.19 24.09 45.34
N PRO A 130 -3.28 23.32 45.97
CA PRO A 130 -2.61 23.82 47.15
C PRO A 130 -1.87 25.08 46.68
N GLY A 131 -2.25 26.24 47.23
CA GLY A 131 -1.76 27.55 46.79
C GLY A 131 -0.26 27.56 46.47
N SER A 132 0.12 28.34 45.47
CA SER A 132 1.51 28.39 45.02
C SER A 132 2.41 28.76 46.20
N PRO A 133 3.61 28.15 46.35
CA PRO A 133 4.57 28.56 47.38
C PRO A 133 4.91 30.06 47.34
N ALA A 134 4.68 30.70 46.20
CA ALA A 134 4.84 32.14 46.00
C ALA A 134 3.79 33.03 46.70
N ASP A 135 2.65 32.48 47.14
CA ASP A 135 1.61 33.24 47.87
C ASP A 135 1.95 33.45 49.35
N ARG A 136 3.05 32.87 49.86
CA ARG A 136 3.54 33.13 51.21
C ARG A 136 4.35 34.43 51.22
N ARG A 137 3.67 35.57 51.39
CA ARG A 137 4.35 36.81 51.80
C ARG A 137 4.82 36.65 53.26
N PRO A 138 6.11 36.85 53.59
CA PRO A 138 6.53 36.86 54.98
C PRO A 138 5.86 38.05 55.70
N PRO A 139 5.42 37.89 56.96
CA PRO A 139 4.91 39.02 57.73
C PRO A 139 6.06 40.00 57.97
N ASP A 140 5.82 41.27 57.65
CA ASP A 140 6.75 42.36 57.92
C ASP A 140 7.03 42.43 59.44
N ALA A 141 8.29 42.24 59.84
CA ALA A 141 8.83 42.50 61.17
C ALA A 141 10.27 43.03 61.04
#